data_AF-A0A0D0T369-F1
#
_entry.id   AF-A0A0D0T369-F1
#
_cell.length_a   1.000
_cell.length_b   1.000
_cell.length_c   1.000
_cell.angle_alpha   90.00
_cell.angle_beta   90.00
_cell.angle_gamma   90.00
#
_symmetry.space_group_name_H-M   'P 1'
#
loop_
_entity.id
_entity.type
_entity.pdbx_description
1 polymer ?
#
loop_
_entity_poly.entity_id
_entity_poly.type
_entity_poly.pdbx_seq_one_letter_code
_entity_poly.pdbx_strand_id
1 'polypeptide(L)'
;MFLIEIAGLKILYTGDYSREEDRHLVMAEIPPVKPDVMICESTFGVHTLPDRKEKEEQFTTLVANIVRRGGRCLMPIPSFGNGQELALLLDEYWNDHPELQNIPVYFASSLFQRGMRVYKTYVHTMNANIRSRFARRDNPFDFRFVKWLKDPQKLRENKGPCVIMSSPQFMSFGLSRDLLEEWAPDSKNGVIVTGYSIEGTMARTLLSEPDHIESLKGGNIPRRLTVKEISFGAHVDYAQNSKFIQEIGAQHVVLVHGEASQMGRLRAALRDTYAAKGQEINIHTPKNCEPLTLTFRQERMVKAIGSLASTRPEHGTSVKGLLVSKDFSYTLLSPADLHDFTGLSTSTIIQKQGVAINVDWAVVRWYLEGMYGEVEEGIDEEGKPAFTIMNGVQVVQISPTAVELRWKSSSSNDMIADSALALLLGIDGSPATAKLTASPNKHACNHSHSHSHSHSDLHPHTYPGDKPAKVVASNPEFERLRMFLEAHFGHVEGPNLRAPLAQRADGDKNGNGENDKDGDDWLTMDVKLDNHTARIDLISMRVESESAELQKRVETVLEMALTTVKSLSQTFLGGGLDVDMVEKVEPSESDS
;
A
#
# COMPACT_ATOMS: atom_id res chain seq x y z
N MET A 1 -21.16 19.60 6.58
CA MET A 1 -20.13 19.27 5.57
C MET A 1 -19.16 18.26 6.15
N PHE A 2 -18.75 17.26 5.37
CA PHE A 2 -17.81 16.22 5.82
C PHE A 2 -16.49 16.39 5.08
N LEU A 3 -15.39 16.47 5.84
CA LEU A 3 -14.04 16.40 5.31
C LEU A 3 -13.51 14.99 5.56
N ILE A 4 -13.20 14.27 4.49
CA ILE A 4 -12.76 12.88 4.50
C ILE A 4 -11.29 12.86 4.09
N GLU A 5 -10.44 12.20 4.86
CA GLU A 5 -9.02 12.01 4.54
C GLU A 5 -8.70 10.52 4.41
N ILE A 6 -8.23 10.10 3.24
CA ILE A 6 -7.84 8.71 2.96
C ILE A 6 -6.45 8.74 2.31
N ALA A 7 -5.47 8.11 2.97
CA ALA A 7 -4.09 8.10 2.51
C ALA A 7 -3.58 9.50 2.11
N GLY A 8 -3.89 10.54 2.91
CA GLY A 8 -3.47 11.92 2.64
C GLY A 8 -4.28 12.67 1.57
N LEU A 9 -5.15 12.00 0.81
CA LEU A 9 -6.10 12.64 -0.11
C LEU A 9 -7.28 13.20 0.68
N LYS A 10 -7.61 14.48 0.47
CA LYS A 10 -8.67 15.19 1.20
C LYS A 10 -9.86 15.48 0.31
N ILE A 11 -11.02 14.97 0.70
CA ILE A 11 -12.29 15.11 -0.01
C ILE A 11 -13.28 15.86 0.87
N LEU A 12 -13.76 17.01 0.39
CA LEU A 12 -14.82 17.77 1.05
C LEU A 12 -16.16 17.47 0.37
N TYR A 13 -17.10 16.88 1.11
CA TYR A 13 -18.50 16.75 0.68
C TYR A 13 -19.37 17.77 1.41
N THR A 14 -19.94 18.72 0.66
CA THR A 14 -20.73 19.80 1.26
C THR A 14 -22.11 19.30 1.72
N GLY A 15 -22.73 18.40 0.95
CA GLY A 15 -24.19 18.27 0.97
C GLY A 15 -24.85 19.57 0.55
N ASP A 16 -26.04 19.85 1.07
CA ASP A 16 -26.70 21.14 0.90
C ASP A 16 -26.18 22.13 1.95
N TYR A 17 -25.87 23.35 1.54
CA TYR A 17 -25.28 24.35 2.40
C TYR A 17 -25.73 25.78 2.02
N SER A 18 -25.67 26.68 3.01
CA SER A 18 -25.92 28.10 2.84
C SER A 18 -24.69 28.90 3.27
N ARG A 19 -24.41 30.00 2.56
CA ARG A 19 -23.37 30.98 2.90
C ARG A 19 -23.96 32.30 3.39
N GLU A 20 -25.25 32.30 3.69
CA GLU A 20 -25.96 33.40 4.31
C GLU A 20 -26.34 33.03 5.76
N GLU A 21 -26.23 33.98 6.68
CA GLU A 21 -26.64 33.76 8.08
C GLU A 21 -28.16 33.82 8.18
N ASP A 22 -28.77 32.76 8.74
CA ASP A 22 -30.20 32.73 9.05
C ASP A 22 -30.46 33.27 10.46
N ARG A 23 -31.74 33.52 10.79
CA ARG A 23 -32.11 33.94 12.14
C ARG A 23 -31.70 32.91 13.19
N HIS A 24 -31.67 31.62 12.83
CA HIS A 24 -31.26 30.54 13.74
C HIS A 24 -30.07 29.69 13.30
N LEU A 25 -29.75 29.60 12.00
CA LEU A 25 -28.64 28.78 11.50
C LEU A 25 -27.36 29.60 11.30
N VAL A 26 -26.23 28.90 11.43
CA VAL A 26 -24.89 29.44 11.12
C VAL A 26 -24.60 29.35 9.62
N MET A 27 -23.75 30.24 9.11
CA MET A 27 -23.19 30.09 7.77
C MET A 27 -22.28 28.86 7.69
N ALA A 28 -22.21 28.23 6.52
CA ALA A 28 -21.29 27.12 6.28
C ALA A 28 -19.83 27.55 6.47
N GLU A 29 -19.06 26.79 7.25
CA GLU A 29 -17.67 27.14 7.57
C GLU A 29 -16.70 26.78 6.45
N ILE A 30 -15.64 27.59 6.27
CA ILE A 30 -14.54 27.23 5.37
C ILE A 30 -13.59 26.31 6.16
N PRO A 31 -13.34 25.07 5.72
CA PRO A 31 -12.39 24.20 6.39
C PRO A 31 -11.00 24.84 6.42
N PRO A 32 -10.25 24.70 7.53
CA PRO A 32 -8.93 25.31 7.68
C PRO A 32 -7.87 24.67 6.76
N VAL A 33 -8.19 23.52 6.16
CA VAL A 33 -7.31 22.76 5.29
C VAL A 33 -7.88 22.75 3.89
N LYS A 34 -7.02 23.04 2.91
CA LYS A 34 -7.36 22.97 1.48
C LYS A 34 -7.62 21.51 1.07
N PRO A 35 -8.83 21.16 0.58
CA PRO A 35 -9.11 19.83 0.05
C PRO A 35 -8.58 19.67 -1.38
N ASP A 36 -8.30 18.44 -1.77
CA ASP A 36 -7.90 18.08 -3.15
C ASP A 36 -9.13 17.99 -4.06
N VAL A 37 -10.21 17.38 -3.53
CA VAL A 37 -11.50 17.21 -4.20
C VAL A 37 -12.60 17.87 -3.38
N MET A 38 -13.45 18.66 -4.05
CA MET A 38 -14.67 19.21 -3.47
C MET A 38 -15.87 18.68 -4.24
N ILE A 39 -16.82 18.08 -3.52
CA ILE A 39 -18.11 17.64 -4.05
C ILE A 39 -19.17 18.60 -3.50
N CYS A 40 -19.76 19.42 -4.38
CA CYS A 40 -20.69 20.47 -3.98
C CYS A 40 -22.01 20.47 -4.75
N GLU A 41 -23.05 20.98 -4.10
CA GLU A 41 -24.37 21.12 -4.71
C GLU A 41 -24.41 22.16 -5.84
N SER A 42 -25.42 22.05 -6.71
CA SER A 42 -25.63 22.94 -7.85
C SER A 42 -27.11 23.31 -8.04
N THR A 43 -27.88 23.29 -6.94
CA THR A 43 -29.34 23.46 -6.91
C THR A 43 -29.82 24.69 -7.68
N PHE A 44 -29.23 25.87 -7.43
CA PHE A 44 -29.59 27.12 -8.13
C PHE A 44 -28.74 27.43 -9.36
N GLY A 45 -27.73 26.63 -9.69
CA GLY A 45 -26.88 26.85 -10.87
C GLY A 45 -26.34 28.27 -10.98
N VAL A 46 -26.76 29.01 -12.03
CA VAL A 46 -26.36 30.40 -12.31
C VAL A 46 -27.34 31.45 -11.80
N HIS A 47 -28.41 31.04 -11.10
CA HIS A 47 -29.38 31.97 -10.55
C HIS A 47 -28.77 32.74 -9.36
N THR A 48 -29.04 34.04 -9.31
CA THR A 48 -28.70 34.91 -8.18
C THR A 48 -29.98 35.24 -7.43
N LEU A 49 -29.92 35.21 -6.11
CA LEU A 49 -31.08 35.51 -5.28
C LEU A 49 -31.05 36.97 -4.82
N PRO A 50 -32.21 37.60 -4.60
CA PRO A 50 -32.27 38.93 -3.98
C PRO A 50 -31.76 38.87 -2.54
N ASP A 51 -31.37 40.04 -2.02
CA ASP A 51 -30.90 40.19 -0.65
C ASP A 51 -31.97 39.72 0.34
N ARG A 52 -31.55 39.11 1.46
CA ARG A 52 -32.48 38.58 2.45
C ARG A 52 -33.40 39.66 3.01
N LYS A 53 -32.91 40.87 3.27
CA LYS A 53 -33.78 41.92 3.83
C LYS A 53 -34.92 42.25 2.88
N GLU A 54 -34.60 42.34 1.59
CA GLU A 54 -35.59 42.56 0.55
C GLU A 54 -36.59 41.40 0.47
N LYS A 55 -36.12 40.13 0.55
CA LYS A 55 -37.02 38.96 0.60
C LYS A 55 -37.94 38.96 1.82
N GLU A 56 -37.39 39.26 3.00
CA GLU A 56 -38.16 39.31 4.25
C GLU A 56 -39.21 40.43 4.20
N GLU A 57 -38.87 41.59 3.66
CA GLU A 57 -39.79 42.71 3.46
C GLU A 57 -40.88 42.38 2.44
N GLN A 58 -40.51 41.80 1.29
CA GLN A 58 -41.46 41.36 0.27
C GLN A 58 -42.42 40.31 0.84
N PHE A 59 -41.91 39.34 1.59
CA PHE A 59 -42.70 38.29 2.22
C PHE A 59 -43.69 38.85 3.24
N THR A 60 -43.21 39.63 4.20
CA THR A 60 -44.05 40.20 5.26
C THR A 60 -45.09 41.16 4.70
N THR A 61 -44.72 42.00 3.72
CA THR A 61 -45.65 42.88 3.00
C THR A 61 -46.76 42.08 2.31
N LEU A 62 -46.40 40.98 1.65
CA LEU A 62 -47.39 40.16 0.94
C LEU A 62 -48.35 39.45 1.90
N VAL A 63 -47.82 38.89 3.00
CA VAL A 63 -48.65 38.30 4.06
C VAL A 63 -49.60 39.36 4.64
N ALA A 64 -49.09 40.54 4.99
CA ALA A 64 -49.86 41.64 5.55
C ALA A 64 -50.99 42.09 4.60
N ASN A 65 -50.70 42.19 3.29
CA ASN A 65 -51.69 42.57 2.29
C ASN A 65 -52.83 41.55 2.15
N ILE A 66 -52.52 40.25 2.22
CA ILE A 66 -53.55 39.18 2.18
C ILE A 66 -54.48 39.26 3.39
N VAL A 67 -53.92 39.44 4.59
CA VAL A 67 -54.73 39.46 5.81
C VAL A 67 -55.49 40.77 5.99
N ARG A 68 -54.92 41.92 5.57
CA ARG A 68 -55.58 43.24 5.62
C ARG A 68 -56.81 43.32 4.72
N ARG A 69 -56.82 42.64 3.56
CA ARG A 69 -58.02 42.53 2.70
C ARG A 69 -59.04 41.50 3.21
N GLY A 70 -58.84 40.95 4.40
CA GLY A 70 -59.73 39.97 5.04
C GLY A 70 -59.61 38.56 4.49
N GLY A 71 -58.51 38.25 3.80
CA GLY A 71 -58.24 36.92 3.23
C GLY A 71 -57.46 35.99 4.16
N ARG A 72 -57.34 34.74 3.74
CA ARG A 72 -56.54 33.70 4.39
C ARG A 72 -55.25 33.45 3.60
N CYS A 73 -54.13 33.42 4.31
CA CYS A 73 -52.81 33.19 3.74
C CYS A 73 -52.37 31.75 4.02
N LEU A 74 -52.25 30.93 2.97
CA LEU A 74 -51.72 29.58 3.05
C LEU A 74 -50.23 29.58 2.72
N MET A 75 -49.43 29.02 3.61
CA MET A 75 -47.99 28.80 3.45
C MET A 75 -47.71 27.31 3.52
N PRO A 76 -47.58 26.62 2.39
CA PRO A 76 -47.10 25.25 2.39
C PRO A 76 -45.63 25.22 2.82
N ILE A 77 -45.34 24.49 3.90
CA ILE A 77 -43.99 24.37 4.48
C ILE A 77 -43.59 22.90 4.65
N PRO A 78 -42.28 22.58 4.66
CA PRO A 78 -41.82 21.29 5.10
C PRO A 78 -42.05 21.14 6.62
N SER A 79 -42.11 19.90 7.09
CA SER A 79 -42.31 19.61 8.53
C SER A 79 -41.14 20.09 9.41
N PHE A 80 -39.94 20.23 8.83
CA PHE A 80 -38.73 20.74 9.47
C PHE A 80 -37.92 21.57 8.47
N GLY A 81 -37.09 22.50 8.97
CA GLY A 81 -36.22 23.36 8.17
C GLY A 81 -36.82 24.75 8.04
N ASN A 82 -37.17 25.16 6.82
CA ASN A 82 -37.63 26.52 6.52
C ASN A 82 -38.87 26.97 7.32
N GLY A 83 -39.72 26.04 7.74
CA GLY A 83 -40.89 26.38 8.56
C GLY A 83 -40.54 27.06 9.88
N GLN A 84 -39.42 26.67 10.51
CA GLN A 84 -38.97 27.28 11.76
C GLN A 84 -38.47 28.72 11.54
N GLU A 85 -37.75 28.96 10.46
CA GLU A 85 -37.27 30.29 10.07
C GLU A 85 -38.43 31.25 9.80
N LEU A 86 -39.43 30.80 9.03
CA LEU A 86 -40.62 31.59 8.73
C LEU A 86 -41.45 31.88 9.98
N ALA A 87 -41.53 30.93 10.92
CA ALA A 87 -42.23 31.13 12.18
C ALA A 87 -41.53 32.22 13.04
N LEU A 88 -40.20 32.23 13.09
CA LEU A 88 -39.43 33.28 13.76
C LEU A 88 -39.68 34.65 13.12
N LEU A 89 -39.64 34.72 11.79
CA LEU A 89 -39.89 35.96 11.04
C LEU A 89 -41.30 36.51 11.28
N LEU A 90 -42.32 35.64 11.24
CA LEU A 90 -43.70 36.06 11.47
C LEU A 90 -43.95 36.48 12.92
N ASP A 91 -43.35 35.79 13.90
CA ASP A 91 -43.52 36.16 15.32
C ASP A 91 -42.91 37.54 15.62
N GLU A 92 -41.74 37.83 15.04
CA GLU A 92 -41.10 39.16 15.12
C GLU A 92 -41.95 40.23 14.40
N TYR A 93 -42.40 39.95 13.18
CA TYR A 93 -43.21 40.90 12.42
C TYR A 93 -44.54 41.23 13.11
N TRP A 94 -45.21 40.23 13.72
CA TRP A 94 -46.42 40.44 14.51
C TRP A 94 -46.18 41.22 15.80
N ASN A 95 -45.03 41.03 16.42
CA ASN A 95 -44.64 41.80 17.60
C ASN A 95 -44.55 43.29 17.28
N ASP A 96 -43.99 43.62 16.11
CA ASP A 96 -43.72 45.00 15.70
C ASP A 96 -44.94 45.70 15.07
N HIS A 97 -45.99 44.97 14.72
CA HIS A 97 -47.21 45.49 14.08
C HIS A 97 -48.48 45.21 14.92
N PRO A 98 -48.81 46.08 15.90
CA PRO A 98 -49.97 45.92 16.78
C PRO A 98 -51.31 45.72 16.05
N GLU A 99 -51.46 46.29 14.85
CA GLU A 99 -52.68 46.16 14.06
C GLU A 99 -52.93 44.73 13.55
N LEU A 100 -51.88 43.91 13.45
CA LEU A 100 -51.96 42.52 13.00
C LEU A 100 -52.11 41.52 14.16
N GLN A 101 -51.89 41.92 15.40
CA GLN A 101 -51.90 41.03 16.57
C GLN A 101 -53.25 40.32 16.82
N ASN A 102 -54.35 40.91 16.33
CA ASN A 102 -55.68 40.30 16.41
C ASN A 102 -55.87 39.14 15.41
N ILE A 103 -55.02 39.05 14.39
CA ILE A 103 -55.10 38.07 13.31
C ILE A 103 -54.26 36.86 13.71
N PRO A 104 -54.86 35.66 13.80
CA PRO A 104 -54.14 34.49 14.28
C PRO A 104 -53.18 33.92 13.23
N VAL A 105 -51.99 33.54 13.69
CA VAL A 105 -51.00 32.80 12.91
C VAL A 105 -50.91 31.39 13.48
N TYR A 106 -51.13 30.39 12.62
CA TYR A 106 -51.12 28.99 12.99
C TYR A 106 -50.07 28.19 12.24
N PHE A 107 -49.47 27.21 12.92
CA PHE A 107 -48.85 26.07 12.25
C PHE A 107 -49.70 24.82 12.47
N ALA A 108 -49.98 24.11 11.37
CA ALA A 108 -50.88 22.96 11.34
C ALA A 108 -50.11 21.68 11.02
N SER A 109 -49.12 21.36 11.86
CA SER A 109 -48.34 20.12 11.76
C SER A 109 -47.99 19.58 13.14
N SER A 110 -48.43 18.35 13.42
CA SER A 110 -48.06 17.63 14.65
C SER A 110 -46.57 17.32 14.71
N LEU A 111 -45.95 17.12 13.54
CA LEU A 111 -44.53 16.86 13.42
C LEU A 111 -43.70 18.12 13.69
N PHE A 112 -44.15 19.28 13.23
CA PHE A 112 -43.53 20.57 13.56
C PHE A 112 -43.45 20.80 15.07
N GLN A 113 -44.53 20.49 15.82
CA GLN A 113 -44.53 20.62 17.27
C GLN A 113 -43.55 19.66 17.95
N ARG A 114 -43.45 18.41 17.48
CA ARG A 114 -42.44 17.45 17.96
C ARG A 114 -41.03 17.94 17.62
N GLY A 115 -40.84 18.50 16.43
CA GLY A 115 -39.59 19.13 15.99
C GLY A 115 -39.15 20.27 16.85
N MET A 116 -40.09 21.11 17.28
CA MET A 116 -39.76 22.25 18.13
C MET A 116 -39.08 21.83 19.44
N ARG A 117 -39.39 20.64 19.97
CA ARG A 117 -38.65 20.09 21.13
C ARG A 117 -37.20 19.79 20.79
N VAL A 118 -36.93 19.23 19.61
CA VAL A 118 -35.56 18.96 19.12
C VAL A 118 -34.81 20.26 18.91
N TYR A 119 -35.41 21.24 18.24
CA TYR A 119 -34.80 22.58 18.03
C TYR A 119 -34.42 23.23 19.36
N LYS A 120 -35.30 23.16 20.37
CA LYS A 120 -35.02 23.68 21.73
C LYS A 120 -33.89 22.93 22.45
N THR A 121 -33.70 21.64 22.19
CA THR A 121 -32.59 20.86 22.78
C THR A 121 -31.24 21.22 22.14
N TYR A 122 -31.21 21.45 20.83
CA TYR A 122 -29.98 21.73 20.07
C TYR A 122 -29.68 23.22 19.88
N VAL A 123 -30.15 24.09 20.78
CA VAL A 123 -29.89 25.54 20.72
C VAL A 123 -28.38 25.88 20.71
N HIS A 124 -27.53 25.03 21.29
CA HIS A 124 -26.09 25.24 21.33
C HIS A 124 -25.41 25.17 19.94
N THR A 125 -26.03 24.52 18.95
CA THR A 125 -25.52 24.43 17.57
C THR A 125 -26.00 25.57 16.68
N MET A 126 -26.86 26.46 17.19
CA MET A 126 -27.40 27.61 16.48
C MET A 126 -26.45 28.80 16.53
N ASN A 127 -26.79 29.86 15.78
CA ASN A 127 -25.98 31.07 15.69
C ASN A 127 -25.77 31.79 17.05
N ALA A 128 -24.84 32.75 17.08
CA ALA A 128 -24.51 33.48 18.30
C ALA A 128 -25.69 34.28 18.86
N ASN A 129 -26.57 34.81 18.00
CA ASN A 129 -27.74 35.58 18.39
C ASN A 129 -28.70 34.73 19.25
N ILE A 130 -29.13 33.56 18.74
CA ILE A 130 -30.02 32.65 19.45
C ILE A 130 -29.39 32.16 20.75
N ARG A 131 -28.09 31.79 20.74
CA ARG A 131 -27.38 31.37 21.95
C ARG A 131 -27.35 32.46 23.01
N SER A 132 -27.17 33.73 22.61
CA SER A 132 -27.17 34.87 23.53
C SER A 132 -28.54 35.16 24.14
N ARG A 133 -29.63 35.04 23.36
CA ARG A 133 -31.01 35.15 23.86
C ARG A 133 -31.34 34.03 24.83
N PHE A 134 -30.96 32.81 24.49
CA PHE A 134 -31.17 31.65 25.36
C PHE A 134 -30.46 31.78 26.70
N ALA A 135 -29.22 32.31 26.72
CA ALA A 135 -28.49 32.60 27.96
C ALA A 135 -29.20 33.63 28.86
N ARG A 136 -29.99 34.54 28.28
CA ARG A 136 -30.83 35.51 29.00
C ARG A 136 -32.20 34.94 29.41
N ARG A 137 -32.39 33.62 29.26
CA ARG A 137 -33.66 32.90 29.49
C ARG A 137 -34.81 33.33 28.56
N ASP A 138 -34.46 33.90 27.40
CA ASP A 138 -35.41 34.21 26.33
C ASP A 138 -35.28 33.14 25.23
N ASN A 139 -36.30 32.30 25.08
CA ASN A 139 -36.29 31.24 24.08
C ASN A 139 -37.03 31.71 22.82
N PRO A 140 -36.34 31.94 21.71
CA PRO A 140 -36.97 32.46 20.49
C PRO A 140 -37.94 31.47 19.84
N PHE A 141 -37.92 30.19 20.22
CA PHE A 141 -38.87 29.18 19.77
C PHE A 141 -40.12 29.05 20.67
N ASP A 142 -40.23 29.88 21.71
CA ASP A 142 -41.47 30.08 22.46
C ASP A 142 -42.25 31.25 21.86
N PHE A 143 -42.87 30.98 20.71
CA PHE A 143 -43.61 31.97 19.93
C PHE A 143 -44.79 32.57 20.72
N ARG A 144 -44.97 33.88 20.60
CA ARG A 144 -46.07 34.61 21.25
C ARG A 144 -47.33 34.64 20.40
N PHE A 145 -47.17 34.84 19.10
CA PHE A 145 -48.24 35.04 18.13
C PHE A 145 -48.48 33.79 17.28
N VAL A 146 -47.42 33.03 16.98
CA VAL A 146 -47.51 31.79 16.21
C VAL A 146 -47.96 30.62 17.09
N LYS A 147 -49.16 30.09 16.84
CA LYS A 147 -49.79 29.05 17.69
C LYS A 147 -49.92 27.71 16.98
N TRP A 148 -49.86 26.63 17.75
CA TRP A 148 -50.12 25.29 17.24
C TRP A 148 -51.61 25.06 17.01
N LEU A 149 -52.00 24.68 15.79
CA LEU A 149 -53.35 24.22 15.49
C LEU A 149 -53.48 22.72 15.79
N LYS A 150 -54.07 22.40 16.95
CA LYS A 150 -54.36 21.02 17.38
C LYS A 150 -55.41 20.32 16.54
N ASP A 151 -56.46 21.06 16.19
CA ASP A 151 -57.63 20.55 15.49
C ASP A 151 -57.93 21.44 14.28
N PRO A 152 -57.75 20.93 13.05
CA PRO A 152 -58.07 21.66 11.83
C PRO A 152 -59.56 22.02 11.71
N GLN A 153 -60.48 21.34 12.41
CA GLN A 153 -61.90 21.68 12.35
C GLN A 153 -62.21 23.06 12.94
N LYS A 154 -61.47 23.49 13.97
CA LYS A 154 -61.59 24.84 14.57
C LYS A 154 -61.29 25.95 13.56
N LEU A 155 -60.53 25.65 12.52
CA LEU A 155 -60.26 26.61 11.46
C LEU A 155 -61.48 26.85 10.58
N ARG A 156 -62.32 25.83 10.37
CA ARG A 156 -63.55 25.95 9.58
C ARG A 156 -64.61 26.78 10.31
N GLU A 157 -64.58 26.77 11.63
CA GLU A 157 -65.45 27.59 12.48
C GLU A 157 -65.06 29.07 12.44
N ASN A 158 -63.77 29.38 12.28
CA ASN A 158 -63.27 30.76 12.29
C ASN A 158 -63.24 31.36 10.87
N LYS A 159 -64.23 32.19 10.54
CA LYS A 159 -64.38 32.83 9.21
C LYS A 159 -63.49 34.07 8.99
N GLY A 160 -62.69 34.47 9.98
CA GLY A 160 -61.81 35.64 9.89
C GLY A 160 -60.55 35.42 9.04
N PRO A 161 -59.78 36.50 8.77
CA PRO A 161 -58.46 36.40 8.18
C PRO A 161 -57.53 35.59 9.10
N CYS A 162 -56.66 34.78 8.51
CA CYS A 162 -55.66 34.01 9.25
C CYS A 162 -54.48 33.67 8.37
N VAL A 163 -53.38 33.32 9.03
CA VAL A 163 -52.15 32.86 8.38
C VAL A 163 -51.90 31.42 8.81
N ILE A 164 -51.71 30.51 7.85
CA ILE A 164 -51.51 29.09 8.14
C ILE A 164 -50.27 28.55 7.45
N MET A 165 -49.34 28.08 8.28
CA MET A 165 -48.24 27.23 7.86
C MET A 165 -48.69 25.76 7.92
N SER A 166 -48.78 25.10 6.77
CA SER A 166 -49.28 23.72 6.68
C SER A 166 -48.33 22.82 5.91
N SER A 167 -48.17 21.58 6.36
CA SER A 167 -47.45 20.52 5.64
C SER A 167 -48.42 19.64 4.85
N PRO A 168 -48.01 19.07 3.70
CA PRO A 168 -46.68 19.12 3.06
C PRO A 168 -46.45 20.33 2.14
N GLN A 169 -45.17 20.69 1.94
CA GLN A 169 -44.71 21.81 1.10
C GLN A 169 -45.19 21.75 -0.36
N PHE A 170 -45.29 20.55 -0.95
CA PHE A 170 -45.60 20.41 -2.37
C PHE A 170 -47.10 20.39 -2.69
N MET A 171 -47.97 20.42 -1.67
CA MET A 171 -49.43 20.44 -1.81
C MET A 171 -50.01 19.30 -2.67
N SER A 172 -49.30 18.18 -2.80
CA SER A 172 -49.80 17.02 -3.55
C SER A 172 -50.92 16.26 -2.82
N PHE A 173 -50.92 16.30 -1.48
CA PHE A 173 -51.89 15.65 -0.61
C PHE A 173 -51.88 16.28 0.79
N GLY A 174 -52.80 15.85 1.66
CA GLY A 174 -52.84 16.24 3.06
C GLY A 174 -53.42 17.64 3.30
N LEU A 175 -53.17 18.18 4.49
CA LEU A 175 -53.87 19.38 4.96
C LEU A 175 -53.57 20.63 4.10
N SER A 176 -52.33 20.80 3.63
CA SER A 176 -52.01 21.92 2.74
C SER A 176 -52.80 21.87 1.44
N ARG A 177 -53.06 20.67 0.91
CA ARG A 177 -53.88 20.46 -0.28
C ARG A 177 -55.37 20.66 0.01
N ASP A 178 -55.88 20.14 1.12
CA ASP A 178 -57.29 20.33 1.50
C ASP A 178 -57.62 21.81 1.68
N LEU A 179 -56.73 22.58 2.32
CA LEU A 179 -56.90 24.03 2.49
C LEU A 179 -56.78 24.78 1.17
N LEU A 180 -55.88 24.37 0.27
CA LEU A 180 -55.77 24.95 -1.07
C LEU A 180 -57.09 24.79 -1.83
N GLU A 181 -57.68 23.60 -1.86
CA GLU A 181 -58.95 23.34 -2.55
C GLU A 181 -60.11 24.16 -1.95
N GLU A 182 -60.16 24.31 -0.62
CA GLU A 182 -61.18 25.11 0.07
C GLU A 182 -61.03 26.62 -0.22
N TRP A 183 -59.80 27.11 -0.34
CA TRP A 183 -59.52 28.55 -0.39
C TRP A 183 -59.30 29.09 -1.81
N ALA A 184 -59.00 28.22 -2.79
CA ALA A 184 -58.77 28.58 -4.19
C ALA A 184 -59.87 29.45 -4.83
N PRO A 185 -61.17 29.21 -4.58
CA PRO A 185 -62.24 29.98 -5.22
C PRO A 185 -62.37 31.45 -4.79
N ASP A 186 -61.77 31.86 -3.67
CA ASP A 186 -61.91 33.22 -3.14
C ASP A 186 -60.67 34.07 -3.47
N SER A 187 -60.88 35.21 -4.13
CA SER A 187 -59.82 36.13 -4.54
C SER A 187 -59.18 36.89 -3.39
N LYS A 188 -59.81 36.92 -2.22
CA LYS A 188 -59.19 37.49 -1.01
C LYS A 188 -58.05 36.62 -0.51
N ASN A 189 -58.10 35.32 -0.71
CA ASN A 189 -57.08 34.39 -0.20
C ASN A 189 -55.78 34.49 -1.00
N GLY A 190 -54.71 33.92 -0.45
CA GLY A 190 -53.43 33.82 -1.14
C GLY A 190 -52.61 32.63 -0.68
N VAL A 191 -51.76 32.15 -1.59
CA VAL A 191 -50.79 31.08 -1.35
C VAL A 191 -49.40 31.63 -1.58
N ILE A 192 -48.52 31.44 -0.60
CA ILE A 192 -47.11 31.82 -0.71
C ILE A 192 -46.28 30.54 -0.69
N VAL A 193 -45.70 30.19 -1.84
CA VAL A 193 -44.78 29.05 -1.95
C VAL A 193 -43.41 29.51 -1.46
N THR A 194 -42.92 28.90 -0.38
CA THR A 194 -41.77 29.40 0.39
C THR A 194 -40.43 28.69 0.10
N GLY A 195 -40.42 27.70 -0.80
CA GLY A 195 -39.22 26.94 -1.14
C GLY A 195 -39.31 26.35 -2.54
N TYR A 196 -38.23 25.70 -2.96
CA TYR A 196 -38.11 25.11 -4.30
C TYR A 196 -39.26 24.12 -4.58
N SER A 197 -39.88 24.24 -5.75
CA SER A 197 -40.98 23.37 -6.17
C SER A 197 -40.52 22.39 -7.25
N ILE A 198 -40.78 21.10 -7.02
CA ILE A 198 -40.41 20.02 -7.95
C ILE A 198 -41.44 19.94 -9.08
N GLU A 199 -40.98 19.68 -10.31
CA GLU A 199 -41.86 19.43 -11.45
C GLU A 199 -42.83 18.25 -11.21
N GLY A 200 -44.04 18.37 -11.74
CA GLY A 200 -45.11 17.38 -11.51
C GLY A 200 -45.83 17.51 -10.16
N THR A 201 -45.46 18.47 -9.30
CA THR A 201 -46.17 18.75 -8.04
C THR A 201 -47.20 19.87 -8.20
N MET A 202 -48.22 19.86 -7.34
CA MET A 202 -49.24 20.91 -7.32
C MET A 202 -48.64 22.29 -7.01
N ALA A 203 -47.64 22.37 -6.13
CA ALA A 203 -46.93 23.62 -5.88
C ALA A 203 -46.35 24.21 -7.18
N ARG A 204 -45.70 23.40 -8.01
CA ARG A 204 -45.15 23.86 -9.30
C ARG A 204 -46.23 24.22 -10.31
N THR A 205 -47.30 23.44 -10.42
CA THR A 205 -48.45 23.74 -11.29
C THR A 205 -49.15 25.04 -10.87
N LEU A 206 -49.22 25.34 -9.57
CA LEU A 206 -49.87 26.56 -9.09
C LEU A 206 -49.10 27.83 -9.49
N LEU A 207 -47.77 27.73 -9.64
CA LEU A 207 -46.90 28.84 -10.05
C LEU A 207 -47.08 29.24 -11.52
N SER A 208 -47.54 28.34 -12.38
CA SER A 208 -47.94 28.70 -13.75
C SER A 208 -49.28 29.43 -13.80
N GLU A 209 -49.89 29.71 -12.64
CA GLU A 209 -51.14 30.45 -12.50
C GLU A 209 -52.26 29.90 -13.42
N PRO A 210 -52.67 28.62 -13.26
CA PRO A 210 -53.78 28.07 -14.04
C PRO A 210 -55.12 28.68 -13.62
N ASP A 211 -56.09 28.77 -14.54
CA ASP A 211 -57.44 29.26 -14.23
C ASP A 211 -58.20 28.30 -13.31
N HIS A 212 -57.90 27.01 -13.41
CA HIS A 212 -58.54 25.95 -12.63
C HIS A 212 -57.48 25.01 -12.03
N ILE A 213 -57.74 24.52 -10.83
CA ILE A 213 -56.99 23.43 -10.21
C ILE A 213 -57.86 22.17 -10.22
N GLU A 214 -57.26 21.03 -10.54
CA GLU A 214 -57.91 19.73 -10.40
C GLU A 214 -58.06 19.40 -8.91
N SER A 215 -59.20 18.88 -8.45
CA SER A 215 -59.39 18.41 -7.07
C SER A 215 -58.97 16.95 -6.93
N LEU A 216 -58.43 16.56 -5.77
CA LEU A 216 -58.17 15.15 -5.46
C LEU A 216 -59.44 14.29 -5.45
N LYS A 217 -60.61 14.89 -5.26
CA LYS A 217 -61.91 14.20 -5.25
C LYS A 217 -62.57 14.16 -6.63
N GLY A 218 -61.86 14.64 -7.65
CA GLY A 218 -62.39 14.88 -8.99
C GLY A 218 -63.07 16.24 -9.12
N GLY A 219 -63.02 16.79 -10.33
CA GLY A 219 -63.60 18.09 -10.67
C GLY A 219 -62.58 19.23 -10.71
N ASN A 220 -62.99 20.35 -11.33
CA ASN A 220 -62.17 21.54 -11.51
C ASN A 220 -62.64 22.65 -10.56
N ILE A 221 -61.71 23.18 -9.76
CA ILE A 221 -61.95 24.29 -8.84
C ILE A 221 -61.37 25.55 -9.47
N PRO A 222 -62.13 26.67 -9.57
CA PRO A 222 -61.58 27.91 -10.09
C PRO A 222 -60.52 28.48 -9.13
N ARG A 223 -59.34 28.83 -9.66
CA ARG A 223 -58.27 29.49 -8.90
C ARG A 223 -58.43 30.99 -9.03
N ARG A 224 -58.94 31.63 -7.99
CA ARG A 224 -59.06 33.09 -7.89
C ARG A 224 -58.08 33.69 -6.88
N LEU A 225 -57.52 32.88 -5.99
CA LEU A 225 -56.54 33.33 -5.00
C LEU A 225 -55.23 33.80 -5.65
N THR A 226 -54.52 34.67 -4.94
CA THR A 226 -53.21 35.16 -5.38
C THR A 226 -52.13 34.12 -5.08
N VAL A 227 -51.31 33.77 -6.07
CA VAL A 227 -50.18 32.85 -5.91
C VAL A 227 -48.90 33.64 -6.05
N LYS A 228 -47.96 33.49 -5.11
CA LYS A 228 -46.59 34.01 -5.25
C LYS A 228 -45.56 33.01 -4.73
N GLU A 229 -44.38 33.04 -5.34
CA GLU A 229 -43.21 32.30 -4.88
C GLU A 229 -42.23 33.26 -4.25
N ILE A 230 -41.79 32.96 -3.03
CA ILE A 230 -40.68 33.64 -2.37
C ILE A 230 -39.79 32.56 -1.80
N SER A 231 -38.64 32.33 -2.44
CA SER A 231 -37.74 31.26 -2.03
C SER A 231 -36.94 31.65 -0.78
N PHE A 232 -37.22 30.97 0.32
CA PHE A 232 -36.40 30.93 1.53
C PHE A 232 -35.49 29.70 1.55
N GLY A 233 -35.23 29.08 0.40
CA GLY A 233 -34.35 27.91 0.33
C GLY A 233 -32.97 28.23 0.88
N ALA A 234 -32.49 27.44 1.84
CA ALA A 234 -31.17 27.56 2.43
C ALA A 234 -30.08 26.91 1.55
N HIS A 235 -30.15 27.16 0.24
CA HIS A 235 -29.14 26.72 -0.72
C HIS A 235 -28.36 27.93 -1.23
N VAL A 236 -27.10 27.70 -1.59
CA VAL A 236 -26.25 28.73 -2.19
C VAL A 236 -26.74 29.17 -3.57
N ASP A 237 -26.69 30.48 -3.80
CA ASP A 237 -26.85 31.05 -5.14
C ASP A 237 -25.52 31.03 -5.93
N TYR A 238 -25.52 31.51 -7.18
CA TYR A 238 -24.32 31.54 -8.01
C TYR A 238 -23.16 32.32 -7.36
N ALA A 239 -23.44 33.51 -6.83
CA ALA A 239 -22.41 34.39 -6.28
C ALA A 239 -21.77 33.78 -5.02
N GLN A 240 -22.60 33.21 -4.14
CA GLN A 240 -22.19 32.51 -2.93
C GLN A 240 -21.42 31.22 -3.25
N ASN A 241 -21.93 30.38 -4.17
CA ASN A 241 -21.30 29.11 -4.53
C ASN A 241 -19.96 29.36 -5.24
N SER A 242 -19.92 30.30 -6.20
CA SER A 242 -18.68 30.68 -6.90
C SER A 242 -17.62 31.24 -5.95
N LYS A 243 -18.02 32.12 -5.02
CA LYS A 243 -17.12 32.64 -4.00
C LYS A 243 -16.60 31.53 -3.07
N PHE A 244 -17.47 30.63 -2.63
CA PHE A 244 -17.08 29.53 -1.75
C PHE A 244 -16.13 28.55 -2.44
N ILE A 245 -16.41 28.14 -3.68
CA ILE A 245 -15.53 27.26 -4.47
C ILE A 245 -14.14 27.90 -4.64
N GLN A 246 -14.07 29.22 -4.85
CA GLN A 246 -12.81 29.96 -4.95
C GLN A 246 -12.05 30.06 -3.62
N GLU A 247 -12.75 30.29 -2.52
CA GLU A 247 -12.17 30.32 -1.17
C GLU A 247 -11.59 28.95 -0.77
N ILE A 248 -12.27 27.86 -1.14
CA ILE A 248 -11.79 26.49 -0.92
C ILE A 248 -10.59 26.18 -1.81
N GLY A 249 -10.66 26.57 -3.09
CA GLY A 249 -9.56 26.42 -4.04
C GLY A 249 -9.19 24.99 -4.41
N ALA A 250 -10.12 24.03 -4.30
CA ALA A 250 -9.87 22.61 -4.61
C ALA A 250 -9.37 22.40 -6.05
N GLN A 251 -8.55 21.36 -6.27
CA GLN A 251 -8.02 21.04 -7.60
C GLN A 251 -9.12 20.46 -8.51
N HIS A 252 -9.97 19.60 -7.93
CA HIS A 252 -11.11 19.00 -8.60
C HIS A 252 -12.41 19.41 -7.91
N VAL A 253 -13.37 19.90 -8.69
CA VAL A 253 -14.71 20.23 -8.22
C VAL A 253 -15.72 19.33 -8.92
N VAL A 254 -16.55 18.63 -8.15
CA VAL A 254 -17.58 17.73 -8.64
C VAL A 254 -18.93 18.36 -8.28
N LEU A 255 -19.68 18.77 -9.31
CA LEU A 255 -21.01 19.32 -9.14
C LEU A 255 -22.02 18.18 -9.08
N VAL A 256 -22.86 18.20 -8.05
CA VAL A 256 -23.94 17.25 -7.82
C VAL A 256 -25.22 18.00 -7.42
N HIS A 257 -26.33 17.29 -7.21
CA HIS A 257 -27.58 17.84 -6.67
C HIS A 257 -28.03 19.14 -7.39
N GLY A 258 -28.34 19.03 -8.68
CA GLY A 258 -28.80 20.14 -9.51
C GLY A 258 -29.36 19.67 -10.85
N GLU A 259 -30.17 20.51 -11.49
CA GLU A 259 -30.74 20.22 -12.81
C GLU A 259 -29.62 20.20 -13.88
N ALA A 260 -29.66 19.23 -14.80
CA ALA A 260 -28.55 18.98 -15.72
C ALA A 260 -28.19 20.22 -16.58
N SER A 261 -29.18 20.99 -17.04
CA SER A 261 -28.95 22.22 -17.81
C SER A 261 -28.28 23.30 -16.94
N GLN A 262 -28.80 23.55 -15.74
CA GLN A 262 -28.26 24.56 -14.83
C GLN A 262 -26.87 24.20 -14.31
N MET A 263 -26.62 22.93 -14.05
CA MET A 263 -25.31 22.42 -13.66
C MET A 263 -24.27 22.61 -14.78
N GLY A 264 -24.67 22.38 -16.04
CA GLY A 264 -23.84 22.67 -17.21
C GLY A 264 -23.50 24.16 -17.37
N ARG A 265 -24.49 25.03 -17.14
CA ARG A 265 -24.29 26.49 -17.14
C ARG A 265 -23.37 26.95 -16.02
N LEU A 266 -23.54 26.42 -14.81
CA LEU A 266 -22.68 26.70 -13.66
C LEU A 266 -21.24 26.29 -13.95
N ARG A 267 -21.03 25.09 -14.52
CA ARG A 267 -19.72 24.62 -14.94
C ARG A 267 -19.04 25.57 -15.94
N ALA A 268 -19.77 26.05 -16.94
CA ALA A 268 -19.24 27.00 -17.92
C ALA A 268 -18.87 28.33 -17.25
N ALA A 269 -19.77 28.91 -16.46
CA ALA A 269 -19.55 30.17 -15.78
C ALA A 269 -18.36 30.14 -14.80
N LEU A 270 -18.19 29.02 -14.07
CA LEU A 270 -17.04 28.82 -13.20
C LEU A 270 -15.73 28.72 -14.02
N ARG A 271 -15.72 27.95 -15.12
CA ARG A 271 -14.53 27.87 -16.00
C ARG A 271 -14.11 29.24 -16.52
N ASP A 272 -15.06 30.05 -16.98
CA ASP A 272 -14.78 31.40 -17.48
C ASP A 272 -14.23 32.31 -16.37
N THR A 273 -14.79 32.21 -15.16
CA THR A 273 -14.33 32.99 -13.99
C THR A 273 -12.89 32.63 -13.58
N TYR A 274 -12.53 31.35 -13.63
CA TYR A 274 -11.18 30.88 -13.33
C TYR A 274 -10.18 31.22 -14.45
N ALA A 275 -10.59 31.09 -15.72
CA ALA A 275 -9.78 31.48 -16.87
C ALA A 275 -9.44 32.98 -16.84
N ALA A 276 -10.40 33.84 -16.47
CA ALA A 276 -10.16 35.27 -16.29
C ALA A 276 -9.12 35.59 -15.19
N LYS A 277 -8.92 34.68 -14.22
CA LYS A 277 -7.90 34.80 -13.17
C LYS A 277 -6.57 34.12 -13.53
N GLY A 278 -6.46 33.52 -14.72
CA GLY A 278 -5.28 32.74 -15.14
C GLY A 278 -5.09 31.45 -14.34
N GLN A 279 -6.17 30.91 -13.77
CA GLN A 279 -6.15 29.65 -13.03
C GLN A 279 -6.92 28.58 -13.79
N GLU A 280 -6.39 27.36 -13.83
CA GLU A 280 -7.11 26.21 -14.37
C GLU A 280 -7.79 25.43 -13.24
N ILE A 281 -9.03 24.98 -13.50
CA ILE A 281 -9.82 24.18 -12.55
C ILE A 281 -10.50 23.01 -13.26
N ASN A 282 -10.45 21.84 -12.62
CA ASN A 282 -11.07 20.62 -13.12
C ASN A 282 -12.48 20.47 -12.57
N ILE A 283 -13.48 20.93 -13.33
CA ILE A 283 -14.90 20.83 -12.95
C ILE A 283 -15.58 19.65 -13.67
N HIS A 284 -16.19 18.78 -12.88
CA HIS A 284 -16.85 17.53 -13.29
C HIS A 284 -18.34 17.56 -12.97
N THR A 285 -19.14 16.92 -13.82
CA THR A 285 -20.62 16.85 -13.71
C THR A 285 -21.06 15.42 -14.05
N PRO A 286 -20.74 14.42 -13.21
CA PRO A 286 -21.03 13.01 -13.49
C PRO A 286 -22.55 12.76 -13.47
N LYS A 287 -23.03 11.92 -14.38
CA LYS A 287 -24.43 11.46 -14.35
C LYS A 287 -24.62 10.35 -13.31
N ASN A 288 -25.88 10.07 -12.98
CA ASN A 288 -26.21 8.91 -12.14
C ASN A 288 -25.63 7.64 -12.79
N CYS A 289 -24.99 6.80 -11.96
CA CYS A 289 -24.30 5.58 -12.37
C CYS A 289 -23.05 5.77 -13.25
N GLU A 290 -22.59 7.01 -13.47
CA GLU A 290 -21.34 7.28 -14.17
C GLU A 290 -20.17 7.37 -13.16
N PRO A 291 -19.20 6.43 -13.18
CA PRO A 291 -18.06 6.49 -12.27
C PRO A 291 -17.10 7.62 -12.71
N LEU A 292 -16.70 8.47 -11.76
CA LEU A 292 -15.67 9.48 -11.97
C LEU A 292 -14.31 8.96 -11.46
N THR A 293 -13.40 8.68 -12.38
CA THR A 293 -12.03 8.24 -12.06
C THR A 293 -11.08 9.42 -12.04
N LEU A 294 -10.53 9.73 -10.88
CA LEU A 294 -9.48 10.75 -10.68
C LEU A 294 -8.19 10.07 -10.25
N THR A 295 -7.07 10.42 -10.87
CA THR A 295 -5.76 9.85 -10.57
C THR A 295 -4.92 10.84 -9.79
N PHE A 296 -4.49 10.43 -8.59
CA PHE A 296 -3.62 11.23 -7.73
C PHE A 296 -2.27 10.53 -7.60
N ARG A 297 -1.20 11.23 -7.97
CA ARG A 297 0.15 10.72 -7.75
C ARG A 297 0.54 11.01 -6.31
N GLN A 298 0.56 9.98 -5.50
CA GLN A 298 1.01 10.09 -4.12
C GLN A 298 2.48 9.70 -3.99
N GLU A 299 3.29 10.58 -3.42
CA GLU A 299 4.62 10.24 -2.94
C GLU A 299 4.48 9.47 -1.62
N ARG A 300 4.94 8.20 -1.62
CA ARG A 300 4.92 7.39 -0.41
C ARG A 300 6.10 7.77 0.47
N MET A 301 5.80 8.45 1.58
CA MET A 301 6.77 8.78 2.61
C MET A 301 7.01 7.57 3.50
N VAL A 302 8.25 7.11 3.55
CA VAL A 302 8.69 6.05 4.46
C VAL A 302 9.49 6.70 5.59
N LYS A 303 9.12 6.44 6.84
CA LYS A 303 9.82 6.96 8.02
C LYS A 303 10.80 5.91 8.54
N ALA A 304 12.09 6.23 8.57
CA ALA A 304 13.08 5.42 9.26
C ALA A 304 12.99 5.67 10.78
N ILE A 305 12.92 4.62 11.59
CA ILE A 305 12.83 4.71 13.06
C ILE A 305 13.84 3.72 13.69
N GLY A 306 14.26 4.02 14.91
CA GLY A 306 15.15 3.15 15.71
C GLY A 306 16.62 3.36 15.41
N SER A 307 17.40 2.28 15.50
CA SER A 307 18.84 2.24 15.22
C SER A 307 19.15 2.74 13.79
N LEU A 308 18.27 2.48 12.84
CA LEU A 308 18.39 2.92 11.45
C LEU A 308 18.37 4.45 11.29
N ALA A 309 17.77 5.16 12.26
CA ALA A 309 17.67 6.62 12.26
C ALA A 309 18.76 7.30 13.11
N SER A 310 19.66 6.53 13.73
CA SER A 310 20.73 7.07 14.59
C SER A 310 21.74 7.92 13.82
N THR A 311 22.11 7.48 12.62
CA THR A 311 22.92 8.24 11.66
C THR A 311 22.02 8.79 10.56
N ARG A 312 22.12 10.09 10.29
CA ARG A 312 21.41 10.71 9.18
C ARG A 312 21.98 10.18 7.85
N PRO A 313 21.17 9.52 7.01
CA PRO A 313 21.66 9.01 5.73
C PRO A 313 21.98 10.17 4.77
N GLU A 314 23.08 10.04 4.03
CA GLU A 314 23.45 10.96 2.96
C GLU A 314 22.79 10.55 1.63
N HIS A 315 22.69 11.50 0.69
CA HIS A 315 22.06 11.23 -0.59
C HIS A 315 22.84 10.15 -1.36
N GLY A 316 22.16 9.07 -1.76
CA GLY A 316 22.76 7.93 -2.46
C GLY A 316 23.21 6.78 -1.56
N THR A 317 23.14 6.93 -0.23
CA THR A 317 23.42 5.81 0.69
C THR A 317 22.32 4.75 0.62
N SER A 318 22.73 3.48 0.52
CA SER A 318 21.79 2.34 0.52
C SER A 318 21.26 2.11 1.93
N VAL A 319 19.94 2.10 2.08
CA VAL A 319 19.26 1.83 3.35
C VAL A 319 18.61 0.45 3.28
N LYS A 320 18.96 -0.45 4.21
CA LYS A 320 18.41 -1.81 4.31
C LYS A 320 17.68 -1.97 5.63
N GLY A 321 16.46 -2.50 5.59
CA GLY A 321 15.65 -2.73 6.78
C GLY A 321 14.33 -3.43 6.45
N LEU A 322 13.56 -3.72 7.48
CA LEU A 322 12.20 -4.24 7.37
C LEU A 322 11.22 -3.09 7.15
N LEU A 323 10.44 -3.17 6.09
CA LEU A 323 9.37 -2.22 5.81
C LEU A 323 8.06 -2.70 6.42
N VAL A 324 7.55 -1.96 7.40
CA VAL A 324 6.29 -2.25 8.07
C VAL A 324 5.23 -1.27 7.58
N SER A 325 4.12 -1.80 7.07
CA SER A 325 2.99 -1.03 6.55
C SER A 325 1.80 -1.17 7.50
N LYS A 326 1.32 -0.05 8.06
CA LYS A 326 0.11 0.01 8.88
C LYS A 326 -0.76 1.18 8.44
N ASP A 327 -1.99 0.90 8.00
CA ASP A 327 -3.01 1.92 7.66
C ASP A 327 -2.46 3.07 6.78
N PHE A 328 -1.72 2.72 5.72
CA PHE A 328 -1.05 3.64 4.77
C PHE A 328 0.20 4.37 5.26
N SER A 329 0.60 4.16 6.52
CA SER A 329 1.90 4.60 7.02
C SER A 329 2.98 3.53 6.77
N TYR A 330 4.11 3.95 6.22
CA TYR A 330 5.25 3.10 5.95
C TYR A 330 6.38 3.46 6.91
N THR A 331 6.85 2.46 7.64
CA THR A 331 7.95 2.61 8.59
C THR A 331 9.07 1.64 8.22
N LEU A 332 10.30 2.13 8.14
CA LEU A 332 11.48 1.31 7.91
C LEU A 332 12.24 1.13 9.22
N LEU A 333 12.47 -0.13 9.59
CA LEU A 333 13.02 -0.52 10.89
C LEU A 333 14.17 -1.50 10.71
N SER A 334 15.11 -1.53 11.66
CA SER A 334 16.06 -2.63 11.79
C SER A 334 15.34 -3.87 12.35
N PRO A 335 15.71 -5.11 11.97
CA PRO A 335 15.16 -6.33 12.57
C PRO A 335 15.25 -6.39 14.10
N ALA A 336 16.29 -5.78 14.69
CA ALA A 336 16.46 -5.71 16.14
C ALA A 336 15.41 -4.84 16.83
N ASP A 337 14.94 -3.79 16.15
CA ASP A 337 14.01 -2.80 16.70
C ASP A 337 12.54 -3.21 16.50
N LEU A 338 12.27 -4.33 15.82
CA LEU A 338 10.92 -4.72 15.44
C LEU A 338 10.01 -4.90 16.67
N HIS A 339 10.54 -5.57 17.70
CA HIS A 339 9.81 -5.84 18.94
C HIS A 339 9.37 -4.55 19.63
N ASP A 340 10.28 -3.58 19.73
CA ASP A 340 10.07 -2.37 20.52
C ASP A 340 9.09 -1.38 19.87
N PHE A 341 9.04 -1.35 18.53
CA PHE A 341 8.21 -0.36 17.80
C PHE A 341 6.92 -0.92 17.20
N THR A 342 6.82 -2.24 16.99
CA THR A 342 5.63 -2.83 16.33
C THR A 342 4.86 -3.80 17.21
N GLY A 343 5.42 -4.21 18.35
CA GLY A 343 4.86 -5.25 19.19
C GLY A 343 4.89 -6.65 18.54
N LEU A 344 5.53 -6.79 17.38
CA LEU A 344 5.76 -8.07 16.72
C LEU A 344 7.02 -8.72 17.29
N SER A 345 6.88 -9.93 17.83
CA SER A 345 8.01 -10.72 18.30
C SER A 345 8.65 -11.48 17.14
N THR A 346 9.98 -11.44 17.03
CA THR A 346 10.74 -12.33 16.15
C THR A 346 10.95 -13.68 16.83
N SER A 347 10.54 -14.77 16.18
CA SER A 347 10.81 -16.13 16.64
C SER A 347 11.81 -16.80 15.71
N THR A 348 12.86 -17.39 16.28
CA THR A 348 13.78 -18.26 15.53
C THR A 348 13.44 -19.71 15.80
N ILE A 349 13.26 -20.50 14.75
CA ILE A 349 13.00 -21.94 14.88
C ILE A 349 14.35 -22.66 14.85
N ILE A 350 14.64 -23.42 15.90
CA ILE A 350 15.80 -24.33 15.94
C ILE A 350 15.27 -25.74 15.72
N GLN A 351 15.78 -26.41 14.71
CA GLN A 351 15.45 -27.80 14.42
C GLN A 351 16.53 -28.72 14.99
N LYS A 352 16.08 -29.88 15.49
CA LYS A 352 16.93 -30.93 16.05
C LYS A 352 16.50 -32.28 15.49
N GLN A 353 17.46 -33.07 15.01
CA GLN A 353 17.19 -34.40 14.48
C GLN A 353 18.22 -35.40 15.03
N GLY A 354 17.75 -36.41 15.75
CA GLY A 354 18.58 -37.52 16.22
C GLY A 354 18.69 -38.63 15.18
N VAL A 355 19.89 -39.18 15.01
CA VAL A 355 20.23 -40.26 14.09
C VAL A 355 21.08 -41.28 14.83
N ALA A 356 20.71 -42.55 14.75
CA ALA A 356 21.54 -43.64 15.25
C ALA A 356 22.66 -43.95 14.24
N ILE A 357 23.88 -44.10 14.72
CA ILE A 357 25.05 -44.47 13.92
C ILE A 357 25.75 -45.64 14.58
N ASN A 358 26.38 -46.54 13.82
CA ASN A 358 27.16 -47.65 14.38
C ASN A 358 28.65 -47.54 14.03
N VAL A 359 29.09 -46.32 13.71
CA VAL A 359 30.46 -46.03 13.30
C VAL A 359 31.20 -45.13 14.28
N ASP A 360 32.53 -45.22 14.27
CA ASP A 360 33.38 -44.35 15.08
C ASP A 360 33.28 -42.89 14.63
N TRP A 361 33.47 -41.97 15.59
CA TRP A 361 33.40 -40.52 15.36
C TRP A 361 34.36 -40.02 14.28
N ALA A 362 35.53 -40.65 14.14
CA ALA A 362 36.50 -40.34 13.08
C ALA A 362 35.98 -40.67 11.67
N VAL A 363 35.11 -41.68 11.53
CA VAL A 363 34.48 -42.04 10.25
C VAL A 363 33.41 -41.01 9.89
N VAL A 364 32.62 -40.56 10.88
CA VAL A 364 31.65 -39.48 10.71
C VAL A 364 32.34 -38.22 10.18
N ARG A 365 33.48 -37.85 10.78
CA ARG A 365 34.32 -36.73 10.31
C ARG A 365 34.73 -36.90 8.86
N TRP A 366 35.29 -38.06 8.50
CA TRP A 366 35.77 -38.32 7.14
C TRP A 366 34.68 -38.16 6.07
N TYR A 367 33.46 -38.64 6.35
CA TYR A 367 32.34 -38.51 5.42
C TYR A 367 31.84 -37.06 5.32
N LEU A 368 31.76 -36.34 6.44
CA LEU A 368 31.38 -34.93 6.43
C LEU A 368 32.43 -34.08 5.70
N GLU A 369 33.71 -34.36 5.92
CA GLU A 369 34.80 -33.67 5.23
C GLU A 369 34.83 -34.00 3.73
N GLY A 370 34.52 -35.24 3.38
CA GLY A 370 34.42 -35.68 1.98
C GLY A 370 33.34 -34.94 1.18
N MET A 371 32.25 -34.50 1.82
CA MET A 371 31.14 -33.80 1.14
C MET A 371 31.19 -32.28 1.26
N TYR A 372 31.62 -31.75 2.42
CA TYR A 372 31.57 -30.32 2.73
C TYR A 372 32.95 -29.63 2.78
N GLY A 373 34.05 -30.37 2.69
CA GLY A 373 35.40 -29.84 2.82
C GLY A 373 35.86 -29.79 4.29
N GLU A 374 36.53 -28.72 4.72
CA GLU A 374 36.96 -28.62 6.12
C GLU A 374 35.75 -28.42 7.05
N VAL A 375 35.66 -29.24 8.09
CA VAL A 375 34.58 -29.18 9.09
C VAL A 375 35.17 -28.70 10.42
N GLU A 376 34.57 -27.68 11.03
CA GLU A 376 35.09 -27.13 12.28
C GLU A 376 34.77 -28.07 13.45
N GLU A 377 35.80 -28.58 14.11
CA GLU A 377 35.65 -29.34 15.34
C GLU A 377 35.49 -28.41 16.53
N GLY A 378 34.49 -28.69 17.35
CA GLY A 378 34.22 -27.94 18.56
C GLY A 378 33.59 -28.80 19.63
N ILE A 379 33.19 -28.12 20.69
CA ILE A 379 32.45 -28.71 21.80
C ILE A 379 31.14 -27.95 21.89
N ASP A 380 30.03 -28.68 21.94
CA ASP A 380 28.69 -28.12 22.13
C ASP A 380 28.53 -27.53 23.54
N GLU A 381 27.46 -26.77 23.78
CA GLU A 381 27.15 -26.13 25.07
C GLU A 381 27.10 -27.11 26.26
N GLU A 382 26.88 -28.41 25.98
CA GLU A 382 26.84 -29.51 26.95
C GLU A 382 28.19 -30.23 27.15
N GLY A 383 29.29 -29.74 26.57
CA GLY A 383 30.61 -30.38 26.71
C GLY A 383 30.83 -31.59 25.78
N LYS A 384 29.96 -31.79 24.79
CA LYS A 384 30.01 -32.94 23.86
C LYS A 384 30.77 -32.61 22.57
N PRO A 385 31.49 -33.57 21.95
CA PRO A 385 32.13 -33.36 20.66
C PRO A 385 31.10 -32.96 19.60
N ALA A 386 31.40 -31.92 18.83
CA ALA A 386 30.53 -31.40 17.80
C ALA A 386 31.31 -30.99 16.55
N PHE A 387 30.66 -31.14 15.41
CA PHE A 387 31.14 -30.67 14.11
C PHE A 387 30.23 -29.57 13.59
N THR A 388 30.80 -28.45 13.16
CA THR A 388 30.03 -27.37 12.53
C THR A 388 30.25 -27.38 11.02
N ILE A 389 29.16 -27.58 10.29
CA ILE A 389 29.13 -27.60 8.83
C ILE A 389 28.67 -26.22 8.34
N MET A 390 29.50 -25.58 7.52
CA MET A 390 29.20 -24.31 6.84
C MET A 390 28.65 -23.20 7.75
N ASN A 391 29.05 -23.17 9.04
CA ASN A 391 28.58 -22.23 10.06
C ASN A 391 27.04 -22.19 10.28
N GLY A 392 26.31 -23.21 9.81
CA GLY A 392 24.85 -23.24 9.82
C GLY A 392 24.23 -24.47 10.49
N VAL A 393 24.91 -25.62 10.40
CA VAL A 393 24.42 -26.91 10.92
C VAL A 393 25.47 -27.52 11.83
N GLN A 394 25.08 -27.86 13.05
CA GLN A 394 25.93 -28.56 14.02
C GLN A 394 25.55 -30.03 14.09
N VAL A 395 26.55 -30.90 14.16
CA VAL A 395 26.43 -32.35 14.29
C VAL A 395 27.07 -32.74 15.62
N VAL A 396 26.28 -33.07 16.62
CA VAL A 396 26.71 -33.29 18.01
C VAL A 396 26.67 -34.77 18.34
N GLN A 397 27.77 -35.31 18.89
CA GLN A 397 27.79 -36.69 19.38
C GLN A 397 27.07 -36.79 20.73
N ILE A 398 25.90 -37.43 20.76
CA ILE A 398 25.14 -37.65 22.01
C ILE A 398 25.65 -38.90 22.74
N SER A 399 25.92 -39.96 21.98
CA SER A 399 26.46 -41.21 22.49
C SER A 399 27.37 -41.87 21.44
N PRO A 400 28.12 -42.93 21.79
CA PRO A 400 28.92 -43.67 20.81
C PRO A 400 28.10 -44.21 19.62
N THR A 401 26.77 -44.33 19.77
CA THR A 401 25.88 -44.87 18.75
C THR A 401 24.80 -43.89 18.28
N ALA A 402 24.89 -42.60 18.65
CA ALA A 402 23.88 -41.61 18.28
C ALA A 402 24.46 -40.20 18.12
N VAL A 403 24.00 -39.53 17.08
CA VAL A 403 24.36 -38.15 16.72
C VAL A 403 23.09 -37.31 16.60
N GLU A 404 23.17 -36.04 16.94
CA GLU A 404 22.10 -35.07 16.76
C GLU A 404 22.54 -33.93 15.86
N LEU A 405 21.77 -33.68 14.80
CA LEU A 405 21.92 -32.49 13.98
C LEU A 405 21.10 -31.35 14.61
N ARG A 406 21.69 -30.16 14.74
CA ARG A 406 21.05 -28.94 15.24
C ARG A 406 21.30 -27.79 14.26
N TRP A 407 20.24 -27.10 13.86
CA TRP A 407 20.39 -25.91 13.01
C TRP A 407 19.27 -24.90 13.21
N LYS A 408 19.55 -23.64 12.87
CA LYS A 408 18.52 -22.61 12.76
C LYS A 408 17.81 -22.77 11.42
N SER A 409 16.50 -22.95 11.44
CA SER A 409 15.70 -23.20 10.24
C SER A 409 15.79 -22.00 9.28
N SER A 410 16.25 -22.29 8.07
CA SER A 410 16.35 -21.38 6.95
C SER A 410 16.47 -22.21 5.68
N SER A 411 16.08 -21.67 4.53
CA SER A 411 16.14 -22.42 3.26
C SER A 411 17.53 -23.01 2.98
N SER A 412 18.59 -22.28 3.31
CA SER A 412 19.97 -22.73 3.12
C SER A 412 20.37 -23.79 4.15
N ASN A 413 20.11 -23.56 5.44
CA ASN A 413 20.49 -24.51 6.48
C ASN A 413 19.67 -25.80 6.42
N ASP A 414 18.40 -25.73 6.03
CA ASP A 414 17.53 -26.91 5.88
C ASP A 414 18.07 -27.82 4.76
N MET A 415 18.51 -27.26 3.63
CA MET A 415 19.17 -28.03 2.56
C MET A 415 20.49 -28.67 2.99
N ILE A 416 21.30 -27.93 3.78
CA ILE A 416 22.56 -28.46 4.32
C ILE A 416 22.28 -29.56 5.34
N ALA A 417 21.28 -29.39 6.20
CA ALA A 417 20.89 -30.38 7.19
C ALA A 417 20.34 -31.65 6.55
N ASP A 418 19.48 -31.54 5.53
CA ASP A 418 18.94 -32.69 4.81
C ASP A 418 20.03 -33.48 4.08
N SER A 419 20.99 -32.79 3.46
CA SER A 419 22.13 -33.45 2.82
C SER A 419 23.04 -34.15 3.84
N ALA A 420 23.31 -33.51 4.98
CA ALA A 420 24.12 -34.10 6.05
C ALA A 420 23.40 -35.31 6.67
N LEU A 421 22.09 -35.22 6.85
CA LEU A 421 21.24 -36.29 7.36
C LEU A 421 21.24 -37.49 6.40
N ALA A 422 21.08 -37.26 5.10
CA ALA A 422 21.12 -38.32 4.09
C ALA A 422 22.48 -39.03 4.09
N LEU A 423 23.57 -38.27 4.23
CA LEU A 423 24.92 -38.81 4.35
C LEU A 423 25.05 -39.67 5.62
N LEU A 424 24.63 -39.16 6.79
CA LEU A 424 24.69 -39.85 8.08
C LEU A 424 23.88 -41.15 8.11
N LEU A 425 22.68 -41.16 7.51
CA LEU A 425 21.84 -42.37 7.38
C LEU A 425 22.47 -43.43 6.46
N GLY A 426 23.28 -43.01 5.49
CA GLY A 426 23.96 -43.88 4.53
C GLY A 426 25.32 -44.43 4.99
N ILE A 427 25.87 -43.94 6.11
CA ILE A 427 27.25 -44.28 6.52
C ILE A 427 27.39 -45.78 6.79
N ASP A 428 26.46 -46.39 7.54
CA ASP A 428 26.54 -47.80 7.94
C ASP A 428 26.50 -48.75 6.73
N GLY A 429 25.85 -48.34 5.63
CA GLY A 429 25.70 -49.15 4.41
C GLY A 429 26.78 -48.93 3.35
N SER A 430 27.74 -48.02 3.58
CA SER A 430 28.70 -47.62 2.55
C SER A 430 29.89 -48.60 2.44
N PRO A 431 30.27 -49.04 1.22
CA PRO A 431 31.45 -49.91 1.03
C PRO A 431 32.78 -49.31 1.53
N ALA A 432 32.87 -47.98 1.61
CA ALA A 432 34.04 -47.29 2.14
C ALA A 432 34.13 -47.38 3.67
N THR A 433 32.99 -47.27 4.38
CA THR A 433 32.88 -47.57 5.82
C THR A 433 33.37 -48.98 6.14
N ALA A 434 32.97 -49.97 5.34
CA ALA A 434 33.38 -51.37 5.53
C ALA A 434 34.91 -51.56 5.35
N LYS A 435 35.55 -50.82 4.44
CA LYS A 435 37.01 -50.85 4.25
C LYS A 435 37.77 -50.11 5.36
N LEU A 436 37.24 -48.99 5.83
CA LEU A 436 37.81 -48.18 6.91
C LEU A 436 37.74 -48.92 8.25
N THR A 437 36.64 -49.61 8.52
CA THR A 437 36.45 -50.44 9.73
C THR A 437 37.17 -51.80 9.66
N ALA A 438 37.44 -52.35 8.48
CA ALA A 438 38.20 -53.58 8.28
C ALA A 438 39.74 -53.42 8.35
N SER A 439 40.25 -52.18 8.44
CA SER A 439 41.70 -51.90 8.51
C SER A 439 42.07 -51.53 9.95
N PRO A 440 42.59 -52.46 10.78
CA PRO A 440 42.97 -52.13 12.15
C PRO A 440 44.21 -51.23 12.15
N ASN A 441 44.14 -50.13 12.89
CA ASN A 441 45.28 -49.30 13.25
C ASN A 441 46.42 -50.17 13.82
N LYS A 442 47.63 -49.97 13.30
CA LYS A 442 48.88 -50.47 13.90
C LYS A 442 49.08 -49.83 15.28
N HIS A 443 48.53 -50.44 16.33
CA HIS A 443 49.01 -50.18 17.68
C HIS A 443 50.31 -50.96 17.90
N ALA A 444 51.42 -50.25 17.77
CA ALA A 444 52.71 -50.68 18.28
C ALA A 444 52.65 -50.69 19.81
N CYS A 445 52.81 -51.88 20.40
CA CYS A 445 53.08 -52.05 21.82
C CYS A 445 54.46 -51.43 22.13
N ASN A 446 54.50 -50.22 22.69
CA ASN A 446 55.74 -49.66 23.22
C ASN A 446 55.74 -49.82 24.74
N HIS A 447 56.43 -50.87 25.20
CA HIS A 447 56.96 -50.91 26.55
C HIS A 447 58.13 -49.95 26.65
N SER A 448 58.09 -49.13 27.69
CA SER A 448 59.12 -48.19 28.10
C SER A 448 60.46 -48.90 28.37
N HIS A 449 61.52 -48.48 27.69
CA HIS A 449 62.86 -48.47 28.27
C HIS A 449 63.59 -47.17 27.92
N SER A 450 64.28 -46.71 28.95
CA SER A 450 64.88 -45.42 29.22
C SER A 450 66.27 -45.23 28.60
N HIS A 451 66.66 -43.95 28.46
CA HIS A 451 68.01 -43.41 28.27
C HIS A 451 68.55 -43.47 26.82
N SER A 452 69.17 -42.44 26.24
CA SER A 452 69.66 -41.15 26.75
C SER A 452 70.33 -40.36 25.62
N HIS A 453 70.19 -39.02 25.66
CA HIS A 453 71.10 -37.98 25.10
C HIS A 453 71.28 -37.94 23.56
N SER A 454 71.40 -36.80 22.87
CA SER A 454 71.74 -35.42 23.25
C SER A 454 71.69 -34.52 22.01
N HIS A 455 71.29 -33.26 22.20
CA HIS A 455 71.79 -32.02 21.55
C HIS A 455 71.67 -31.89 20.01
N SER A 456 71.31 -30.76 19.41
CA SER A 456 71.17 -29.37 19.89
C SER A 456 70.59 -28.54 18.75
N ASP A 457 69.59 -27.72 19.08
CA ASP A 457 69.20 -26.54 18.31
C ASP A 457 70.33 -25.52 18.28
N LEU A 458 70.55 -24.89 17.13
CA LEU A 458 70.89 -23.47 17.00
C LEU A 458 70.72 -23.02 15.55
N HIS A 459 69.73 -22.14 15.37
CA HIS A 459 69.49 -21.23 14.24
C HIS A 459 70.78 -20.64 13.64
N PRO A 460 70.81 -20.24 12.34
CA PRO A 460 70.38 -18.86 12.01
C PRO A 460 69.70 -18.67 10.64
N HIS A 461 68.82 -17.67 10.62
CA HIS A 461 68.31 -16.99 9.45
C HIS A 461 69.42 -16.31 8.64
N THR A 462 69.40 -16.45 7.31
CA THR A 462 69.83 -15.39 6.35
C THR A 462 69.44 -15.79 4.91
N TYR A 463 68.58 -14.98 4.28
CA TYR A 463 68.35 -14.90 2.82
C TYR A 463 69.38 -13.95 2.17
N PRO A 464 69.53 -13.77 0.83
CA PRO A 464 68.80 -14.34 -0.32
C PRO A 464 69.71 -14.88 -1.47
N GLY A 465 69.15 -15.61 -2.45
CA GLY A 465 69.79 -15.82 -3.76
C GLY A 465 69.52 -17.18 -4.44
N ASP A 466 68.66 -17.16 -5.45
CA ASP A 466 68.51 -18.07 -6.61
C ASP A 466 68.69 -19.60 -6.48
N LYS A 467 67.56 -20.33 -6.61
CA LYS A 467 67.48 -21.64 -7.32
C LYS A 467 66.13 -21.80 -8.03
N PRO A 468 66.09 -22.26 -9.31
CA PRO A 468 64.86 -22.50 -10.05
C PRO A 468 64.26 -23.93 -9.85
N ALA A 469 62.93 -23.97 -9.99
CA ALA A 469 62.05 -25.04 -10.48
C ALA A 469 62.13 -26.45 -9.86
N LYS A 470 61.26 -26.72 -8.88
CA LYS A 470 60.87 -28.07 -8.43
C LYS A 470 59.39 -28.18 -8.02
N VAL A 471 58.50 -27.46 -8.70
CA VAL A 471 57.07 -27.34 -8.32
C VAL A 471 56.19 -27.56 -9.55
N VAL A 472 55.87 -28.82 -9.86
CA VAL A 472 54.66 -29.27 -10.62
C VAL A 472 54.35 -30.76 -10.33
N ALA A 473 55.30 -31.53 -9.78
CA ALA A 473 55.16 -32.98 -9.56
C ALA A 473 54.18 -33.44 -8.44
N SER A 474 53.21 -32.63 -8.00
CA SER A 474 52.26 -33.05 -6.97
C SER A 474 50.96 -32.23 -6.94
N ASN A 475 50.23 -32.15 -8.04
CA ASN A 475 48.81 -31.78 -7.94
C ASN A 475 47.99 -33.06 -7.66
N PRO A 476 47.37 -33.20 -6.47
CA PRO A 476 46.61 -34.40 -6.08
C PRO A 476 45.38 -34.66 -6.95
N GLU A 477 44.89 -33.67 -7.70
CA GLU A 477 43.73 -33.78 -8.57
C GLU A 477 44.03 -34.61 -9.83
N PHE A 478 45.20 -34.41 -10.45
CA PHE A 478 45.63 -35.23 -11.59
C PHE A 478 45.87 -36.68 -11.19
N GLU A 479 46.39 -36.93 -9.98
CA GLU A 479 46.58 -38.30 -9.50
C GLU A 479 45.25 -39.01 -9.21
N ARG A 480 44.26 -38.30 -8.65
CA ARG A 480 42.89 -38.83 -8.47
C ARG A 480 42.22 -39.12 -9.82
N LEU A 481 42.40 -38.24 -10.80
CA LEU A 481 41.90 -38.43 -12.15
C LEU A 481 42.53 -39.67 -12.80
N ARG A 482 43.85 -39.82 -12.68
CA ARG A 482 44.60 -40.99 -13.14
C ARG A 482 44.08 -42.28 -12.51
N MET A 483 43.93 -42.32 -11.18
CA MET A 483 43.38 -43.48 -10.47
C MET A 483 41.96 -43.85 -10.93
N PHE A 484 41.12 -42.85 -11.21
CA PHE A 484 39.75 -43.08 -11.68
C PHE A 484 39.70 -43.66 -13.09
N LEU A 485 40.57 -43.16 -13.98
CA LEU A 485 40.71 -43.68 -15.35
C LEU A 485 41.36 -45.07 -15.34
N GLU A 486 42.37 -45.32 -14.52
CA GLU A 486 42.98 -46.65 -14.35
C GLU A 486 41.96 -47.68 -13.86
N ALA A 487 41.07 -47.31 -12.94
CA ALA A 487 40.01 -48.22 -12.47
C ALA A 487 39.05 -48.67 -13.59
N HIS A 488 38.86 -47.88 -14.64
CA HIS A 488 37.92 -48.16 -15.74
C HIS A 488 38.59 -48.76 -16.99
N PHE A 489 39.84 -48.39 -17.27
CA PHE A 489 40.54 -48.77 -18.51
C PHE A 489 41.83 -49.56 -18.28
N GLY A 490 42.28 -49.72 -17.04
CA GLY A 490 43.52 -50.43 -16.72
C GLY A 490 44.71 -49.49 -16.64
N HIS A 491 45.60 -49.52 -17.64
CA HIS A 491 46.87 -48.77 -17.58
C HIS A 491 46.75 -47.40 -18.25
N VAL A 492 47.11 -46.34 -17.50
CA VAL A 492 47.14 -44.96 -17.98
C VAL A 492 48.55 -44.39 -17.78
N GLU A 493 49.17 -43.91 -18.86
CA GLU A 493 50.49 -43.26 -18.85
C GLU A 493 50.35 -41.74 -18.71
N GLY A 494 51.18 -41.11 -17.87
CA GLY A 494 51.16 -39.65 -17.62
C GLY A 494 50.83 -39.28 -16.15
N PRO A 495 50.86 -37.98 -15.80
CA PRO A 495 50.94 -36.82 -16.70
C PRO A 495 52.36 -36.51 -17.23
N ASN A 496 52.48 -36.20 -18.52
CA ASN A 496 53.75 -35.78 -19.14
C ASN A 496 54.02 -34.28 -18.93
N LEU A 497 55.20 -33.93 -18.40
CA LEU A 497 55.58 -32.58 -17.95
C LEU A 497 56.88 -32.09 -18.62
N ARG A 498 57.01 -32.09 -19.96
CA ARG A 498 58.12 -31.39 -20.67
C ARG A 498 57.67 -30.18 -21.51
N ALA A 499 58.08 -28.97 -21.13
CA ALA A 499 57.66 -27.72 -21.78
C ALA A 499 58.53 -27.42 -23.00
N PRO A 500 57.99 -26.86 -24.11
CA PRO A 500 58.80 -26.40 -25.24
C PRO A 500 59.64 -25.15 -24.88
N LEU A 501 60.93 -25.16 -25.22
CA LEU A 501 61.81 -23.99 -25.08
C LEU A 501 61.54 -22.99 -26.23
N ALA A 502 60.80 -21.90 -25.95
CA ALA A 502 60.56 -20.84 -26.93
C ALA A 502 61.80 -19.94 -27.14
N GLN A 503 62.34 -19.93 -28.37
CA GLN A 503 63.32 -18.96 -28.85
C GLN A 503 62.68 -17.56 -29.02
N ARG A 504 63.45 -16.53 -28.66
CA ARG A 504 63.09 -15.10 -28.75
C ARG A 504 62.83 -14.69 -30.20
N ALA A 505 61.71 -14.01 -30.46
CA ALA A 505 61.41 -13.34 -31.72
C ALA A 505 61.61 -11.82 -31.56
N ASP A 506 62.61 -11.29 -32.27
CA ASP A 506 62.66 -9.88 -32.69
C ASP A 506 62.60 -9.88 -34.22
N GLY A 507 61.70 -9.08 -34.79
CA GLY A 507 61.87 -8.50 -36.12
C GLY A 507 61.42 -9.30 -37.37
N ASP A 508 60.21 -8.96 -37.82
CA ASP A 508 59.85 -8.59 -39.21
C ASP A 508 59.97 -9.62 -40.38
N LYS A 509 58.78 -9.92 -40.93
CA LYS A 509 58.40 -10.18 -42.35
C LYS A 509 58.83 -11.45 -43.11
N ASN A 510 57.76 -12.01 -43.69
CA ASN A 510 57.62 -12.75 -44.96
C ASN A 510 57.97 -14.24 -45.03
N GLY A 511 56.90 -15.03 -45.20
CA GLY A 511 56.79 -15.95 -46.34
C GLY A 511 57.12 -17.42 -46.12
N ASN A 512 56.07 -18.25 -46.18
CA ASN A 512 56.02 -19.66 -46.59
C ASN A 512 56.88 -20.71 -45.85
N GLY A 513 56.18 -21.48 -45.00
CA GLY A 513 56.11 -22.96 -45.00
C GLY A 513 57.39 -23.79 -44.84
N GLU A 514 57.52 -24.50 -43.72
CA GLU A 514 57.49 -25.97 -43.62
C GLU A 514 57.55 -26.41 -42.14
N ASN A 515 57.09 -27.65 -41.90
CA ASN A 515 56.76 -28.24 -40.61
C ASN A 515 57.93 -28.35 -39.61
N ASP A 516 57.71 -27.90 -38.37
CA ASP A 516 58.37 -28.43 -37.17
C ASP A 516 57.30 -29.07 -36.26
N LYS A 517 57.19 -30.41 -36.34
CA LYS A 517 56.41 -31.24 -35.41
C LYS A 517 57.31 -31.57 -34.22
N ASP A 518 57.26 -30.80 -33.14
CA ASP A 518 57.77 -31.19 -31.81
C ASP A 518 57.27 -30.22 -30.70
N GLY A 519 55.97 -29.88 -30.72
CA GLY A 519 55.38 -28.82 -29.89
C GLY A 519 54.37 -29.21 -28.79
N ASP A 520 53.74 -30.40 -28.82
CA ASP A 520 52.46 -30.63 -28.10
C ASP A 520 52.47 -31.66 -26.95
N ASP A 521 53.65 -32.06 -26.42
CA ASP A 521 53.78 -33.10 -25.36
C ASP A 521 53.73 -32.57 -23.90
N TRP A 522 53.13 -31.40 -23.66
CA TRP A 522 52.99 -30.82 -22.31
C TRP A 522 51.57 -31.04 -21.76
N LEU A 523 51.47 -31.55 -20.52
CA LEU A 523 50.21 -31.79 -19.78
C LEU A 523 49.24 -32.77 -20.48
N THR A 524 49.72 -33.96 -20.86
CA THR A 524 48.88 -35.00 -21.46
C THR A 524 48.87 -36.32 -20.67
N MET A 525 47.78 -37.08 -20.78
CA MET A 525 47.63 -38.47 -20.31
C MET A 525 47.20 -39.38 -21.44
N ASP A 526 47.78 -40.58 -21.51
CA ASP A 526 47.46 -41.57 -22.54
C ASP A 526 46.80 -42.80 -21.93
N VAL A 527 45.57 -43.08 -22.37
CA VAL A 527 44.81 -44.29 -22.02
C VAL A 527 45.02 -45.33 -23.11
N LYS A 528 45.61 -46.48 -22.76
CA LYS A 528 45.84 -47.59 -23.69
C LYS A 528 44.84 -48.71 -23.46
N LEU A 529 44.08 -49.07 -24.50
CA LEU A 529 43.16 -50.20 -24.49
C LEU A 529 43.35 -51.03 -25.77
N ASP A 530 43.76 -52.28 -25.61
CA ASP A 530 44.14 -53.18 -26.70
C ASP A 530 45.23 -52.59 -27.62
N ASN A 531 44.93 -52.36 -28.91
CA ASN A 531 45.84 -51.77 -29.90
C ASN A 531 45.54 -50.27 -30.17
N HIS A 532 44.64 -49.64 -29.43
CA HIS A 532 44.27 -48.23 -29.62
C HIS A 532 44.70 -47.39 -28.41
N THR A 533 45.18 -46.18 -28.68
CA THR A 533 45.55 -45.20 -27.65
C THR A 533 44.62 -44.00 -27.76
N ALA A 534 44.13 -43.52 -26.62
CA ALA A 534 43.39 -42.27 -26.50
C ALA A 534 44.19 -41.29 -25.65
N ARG A 535 44.53 -40.15 -26.23
CA ARG A 535 45.31 -39.09 -25.61
C ARG A 535 44.40 -38.01 -25.06
N ILE A 536 44.60 -37.63 -23.81
CA ILE A 536 43.83 -36.63 -23.08
C ILE A 536 44.73 -35.43 -22.86
N ASP A 537 44.31 -34.27 -23.36
CA ASP A 537 44.93 -32.99 -23.02
C ASP A 537 44.34 -32.48 -21.69
N LEU A 538 45.18 -32.34 -20.67
CA LEU A 538 44.77 -31.94 -19.33
C LEU A 538 44.48 -30.43 -19.21
N ILE A 539 44.80 -29.63 -20.24
CA ILE A 539 44.48 -28.19 -20.26
C ILE A 539 43.09 -28.00 -20.88
N SER A 540 42.87 -28.57 -22.08
CA SER A 540 41.59 -28.43 -22.77
C SER A 540 40.54 -29.48 -22.39
N MET A 541 40.94 -30.53 -21.66
CA MET A 541 40.13 -31.71 -21.31
C MET A 541 39.53 -32.42 -22.53
N ARG A 542 40.19 -32.31 -23.68
CA ARG A 542 39.81 -32.98 -24.93
C ARG A 542 40.51 -34.32 -25.06
N VAL A 543 39.79 -35.29 -25.64
CA VAL A 543 40.30 -36.63 -25.90
C VAL A 543 40.48 -36.80 -27.41
N GLU A 544 41.67 -37.21 -27.82
CA GLU A 544 41.99 -37.54 -29.20
C GLU A 544 42.32 -39.03 -29.31
N SER A 545 41.69 -39.75 -30.23
CA SER A 545 42.00 -41.15 -30.51
C SER A 545 41.75 -41.48 -31.96
N GLU A 546 42.51 -42.43 -32.50
CA GLU A 546 42.29 -42.99 -33.83
C GLU A 546 40.99 -43.81 -33.92
N SER A 547 40.46 -44.26 -32.77
CA SER A 547 39.19 -45.01 -32.68
C SER A 547 38.08 -44.13 -32.08
N ALA A 548 37.05 -43.86 -32.88
CA ALA A 548 35.88 -43.08 -32.45
C ALA A 548 35.10 -43.74 -31.29
N GLU A 549 35.11 -45.09 -31.21
CA GLU A 549 34.47 -45.80 -30.10
C GLU A 549 35.24 -45.64 -28.78
N LEU A 550 36.58 -45.71 -28.83
CA LEU A 550 37.42 -45.50 -27.65
C LEU A 550 37.36 -44.04 -27.19
N GLN A 551 37.45 -43.08 -28.13
CA GLN A 551 37.35 -41.65 -27.84
C GLN A 551 36.08 -41.33 -27.05
N LYS A 552 34.91 -41.72 -27.57
CA LYS A 552 33.62 -41.44 -26.93
C LYS A 552 33.50 -42.08 -25.54
N ARG A 553 34.07 -43.27 -25.36
CA ARG A 553 34.06 -43.98 -24.08
C ARG A 553 34.96 -43.31 -23.05
N VAL A 554 36.15 -42.85 -23.46
CA VAL A 554 37.07 -42.11 -22.59
C VAL A 554 36.51 -40.74 -22.25
N GLU A 555 35.89 -40.02 -23.19
CA GLU A 555 35.18 -38.75 -22.93
C GLU A 555 34.07 -38.92 -21.88
N THR A 556 33.25 -39.96 -22.02
CA THR A 556 32.15 -40.21 -21.06
C THR A 556 32.67 -40.48 -19.66
N VAL A 557 33.73 -41.29 -19.54
CA VAL A 557 34.33 -41.61 -18.23
C VAL A 557 35.10 -40.39 -17.67
N LEU A 558 35.69 -39.56 -18.52
CA LEU A 558 36.35 -38.31 -18.13
C LEU A 558 35.35 -37.31 -17.54
N GLU A 559 34.17 -37.14 -18.16
CA GLU A 559 33.08 -36.32 -17.59
C GLU A 559 32.59 -36.85 -16.24
N MET A 560 32.46 -38.18 -16.11
CA MET A 560 32.12 -38.82 -14.83
C MET A 560 33.20 -38.59 -13.77
N ALA A 561 34.48 -38.64 -14.16
CA ALA A 561 35.58 -38.40 -13.25
C ALA A 561 35.60 -36.94 -12.78
N LEU A 562 35.42 -35.98 -13.69
CA LEU A 562 35.39 -34.55 -13.38
C LEU A 562 34.23 -34.17 -12.44
N THR A 563 33.07 -34.80 -12.58
CA THR A 563 31.93 -34.60 -11.69
C THR A 563 32.11 -35.26 -10.32
N THR A 564 32.89 -36.34 -10.24
CA THR A 564 33.15 -37.08 -8.99
C THR A 564 34.35 -36.53 -8.20
N VAL A 565 35.35 -35.97 -8.88
CA VAL A 565 36.61 -35.48 -8.26
C VAL A 565 36.50 -34.03 -7.78
N LYS A 566 35.56 -33.22 -8.33
CA LYS A 566 35.34 -31.83 -7.87
C LYS A 566 34.53 -31.76 -6.57
N SER A 567 35.03 -30.99 -5.60
CA SER A 567 34.32 -30.69 -4.35
C SER A 567 33.09 -29.79 -4.60
N LEU A 568 31.99 -30.05 -3.88
CA LEU A 568 30.76 -29.25 -3.94
C LEU A 568 30.98 -27.76 -3.63
N SER A 569 31.99 -27.44 -2.80
CA SER A 569 32.39 -26.06 -2.49
C SER A 569 33.00 -25.31 -3.68
N GLN A 570 33.70 -26.01 -4.59
CA GLN A 570 34.30 -25.41 -5.79
C GLN A 570 33.29 -25.26 -6.93
N THR A 571 32.29 -26.14 -7.02
CA THR A 571 31.19 -26.03 -7.98
C THR A 571 30.37 -24.76 -7.78
N PHE A 572 30.28 -24.27 -6.54
CA PHE A 572 29.59 -23.03 -6.20
C PHE A 572 30.34 -21.76 -6.68
N LEU A 573 31.65 -21.86 -6.95
CA LEU A 573 32.51 -20.75 -7.39
C LEU A 573 32.81 -20.74 -8.90
N GLY A 574 32.26 -21.69 -9.67
CA GLY A 574 32.22 -21.60 -11.14
C GLY A 574 33.56 -21.72 -11.90
N GLY A 575 34.59 -22.35 -11.31
CA GLY A 575 35.93 -22.51 -11.93
C GLY A 575 36.21 -23.89 -12.53
N GLY A 576 37.01 -23.94 -13.61
CA GLY A 576 37.67 -25.15 -14.13
C GLY A 576 38.68 -25.74 -13.14
N LEU A 577 39.40 -26.81 -13.52
CA LEU A 577 40.53 -27.30 -12.71
C LEU A 577 41.65 -26.25 -12.74
N ASP A 578 42.09 -25.76 -11.58
CA ASP A 578 43.16 -24.76 -11.49
C ASP A 578 44.51 -25.39 -11.82
N VAL A 579 45.11 -24.95 -12.92
CA VAL A 579 46.49 -25.25 -13.27
C VAL A 579 47.31 -24.01 -12.90
N ASP A 580 47.96 -24.04 -11.73
CA ASP A 580 48.87 -22.97 -11.29
C ASP A 580 50.03 -22.82 -12.28
N MET A 581 49.90 -21.87 -13.21
CA MET A 581 50.97 -21.43 -14.10
C MET A 581 51.74 -20.30 -13.43
N VAL A 582 53.02 -20.53 -13.13
CA VAL A 582 53.91 -19.52 -12.53
C VAL A 582 54.10 -18.36 -13.52
N GLU A 583 53.42 -17.24 -13.29
CA GLU A 583 53.69 -15.97 -13.99
C GLU A 583 55.09 -15.45 -13.64
N LYS A 584 55.85 -15.09 -14.68
CA LYS A 584 57.10 -14.34 -14.56
C LYS A 584 56.78 -12.95 -13.99
N VAL A 585 57.38 -12.64 -12.85
CA VAL A 585 57.41 -11.29 -12.27
C VAL A 585 58.21 -10.36 -13.19
N GLU A 586 57.57 -9.38 -13.82
CA GLU A 586 58.25 -8.21 -14.40
C GLU A 586 58.50 -7.16 -13.29
N PRO A 587 59.67 -6.50 -13.28
CA PRO A 587 60.02 -5.54 -12.23
C PRO A 587 59.27 -4.22 -12.41
N SER A 588 58.80 -3.67 -11.30
CA SER A 588 58.21 -2.34 -11.19
C SER A 588 59.21 -1.24 -11.58
N GLU A 589 58.94 -0.52 -12.66
CA GLU A 589 59.61 0.76 -12.95
C GLU A 589 58.95 1.92 -12.20
N SER A 590 59.84 2.76 -11.68
CA SER A 590 59.68 4.02 -10.98
C SER A 590 59.17 5.17 -11.86
N ASP A 591 58.58 6.15 -11.17
CA ASP A 591 58.48 7.58 -11.49
C ASP A 591 57.64 8.04 -12.69
N SER A 592 56.44 8.58 -12.38
CA SER A 592 56.11 10.01 -12.56
C SER A 592 54.78 10.37 -11.92
#